data_AF-F0H6F7-F1
#
_entry.id   AF-F0H6F7-F1
#
_cell.length_a   1.000
_cell.length_b   1.000
_cell.length_c   1.000
_cell.angle_alpha   90.00
_cell.angle_beta   90.00
_cell.angle_gamma   90.00
#
_symmetry.space_group_name_H-M   'P 1'
#
loop_
_entity.id
_entity.type
_entity.pdbx_description
1 polymer ?
#
loop_
_entity_poly.entity_id
_entity_poly.type
_entity_poly.pdbx_seq_one_letter_code
_entity_poly.pdbx_strand_id
1 'polypeptide(L)'
;MYQGLHFSKYDTLVSVLENEFERELPAPLPEKLAPILLSNKDVQATFDKFGLTNTFAASGQYDRLYTELTGTIVLLIESNNLPTVRLTEEASPKTL
;
A
#
# COMPACT_ATOMS: atom_id res chain seq x y z
N MET A 1 -24.18 -7.20 17.42
CA MET A 1 -24.07 -7.38 15.95
C MET A 1 -22.92 -6.52 15.48
N TYR A 2 -21.89 -7.07 14.83
CA TYR A 2 -20.78 -6.27 14.28
C TYR A 2 -21.19 -5.69 12.91
N GLN A 3 -22.19 -4.80 12.91
CA GLN A 3 -22.37 -3.84 11.82
C GLN A 3 -21.40 -2.70 12.11
N GLY A 4 -20.17 -2.72 11.59
CA GLY A 4 -19.27 -1.60 11.90
C GLY A 4 -17.80 -1.64 11.53
N LEU A 5 -17.26 -2.70 10.92
CA LEU A 5 -15.96 -2.56 10.25
C LEU A 5 -16.20 -2.01 8.85
N HIS A 6 -16.58 -0.72 8.80
CA HIS A 6 -16.57 -0.01 7.54
C HIS A 6 -15.15 -0.01 7.00
N PHE A 7 -15.03 -0.34 5.71
CA PHE A 7 -13.76 -0.24 5.03
C PHE A 7 -13.24 1.20 5.09
N SER A 8 -11.98 1.37 5.50
CA SER A 8 -11.31 2.66 5.58
C SER A 8 -10.16 2.72 4.58
N LYS A 9 -10.26 3.61 3.59
CA LYS A 9 -9.17 3.86 2.63
C LYS A 9 -7.90 4.36 3.33
N TYR A 10 -8.06 5.22 4.35
CA TYR A 10 -6.95 5.77 5.11
C TYR A 10 -6.21 4.68 5.88
N ASP A 11 -6.93 3.91 6.71
CA ASP A 11 -6.30 2.87 7.54
C ASP A 11 -5.66 1.78 6.67
N THR A 12 -6.24 1.48 5.52
CA THR A 12 -5.66 0.55 4.54
C THR A 12 -4.34 1.08 3.99
N LEU A 13 -4.26 2.36 3.61
CA LEU A 13 -3.01 2.95 3.13
C LEU A 13 -1.94 3.02 4.23
N VAL A 14 -2.32 3.40 5.45
CA VAL A 14 -1.38 3.38 6.59
C VAL A 14 -0.84 1.96 6.80
N SER A 15 -1.72 0.95 6.83
CA SER A 15 -1.32 -0.45 7.00
C SER A 15 -0.37 -0.93 5.89
N VAL A 16 -0.67 -0.61 4.62
CA VAL A 16 0.21 -0.97 3.50
C VAL A 16 1.59 -0.30 3.64
N LEU A 17 1.64 0.98 3.99
CA LEU A 17 2.89 1.72 4.15
C LEU A 17 3.71 1.18 5.34
N GLU A 18 3.08 0.89 6.47
CA GLU A 18 3.74 0.37 7.66
C GLU A 18 4.27 -1.06 7.45
N ASN A 19 3.51 -1.93 6.80
CA ASN A 19 3.90 -3.33 6.67
C ASN A 19 4.84 -3.60 5.50
N GLU A 20 4.64 -2.92 4.37
CA GLU A 20 5.38 -3.21 3.12
C GLU A 20 6.54 -2.26 2.88
N PHE A 21 6.53 -1.08 3.50
CA PHE A 21 7.50 -0.01 3.23
C PHE A 21 8.13 0.54 4.51
N GLU A 22 8.14 -0.22 5.63
CA GLU A 22 8.68 0.25 6.92
C GLU A 22 10.14 0.75 6.80
N ARG A 23 10.94 0.10 5.95
CA ARG A 23 12.37 0.40 5.80
C ARG A 23 12.60 1.69 5.02
N GLU A 24 11.81 1.92 3.98
CA GLU A 24 11.88 3.07 3.09
C GLU A 24 11.15 4.29 3.69
N LEU A 25 10.02 4.03 4.35
CA LEU A 25 9.08 5.02 4.87
C LEU A 25 8.75 4.73 6.34
N PRO A 26 9.74 4.78 7.26
CA PRO A 26 9.51 4.51 8.68
C PRO A 26 8.57 5.55 9.30
N ALA A 27 7.98 5.20 10.44
CA ALA A 27 7.19 6.12 11.24
C ALA A 27 7.95 7.44 11.50
N PRO A 28 7.29 8.61 11.40
CA PRO A 28 5.85 8.82 11.24
C PRO A 28 5.40 9.06 9.78
N LEU A 29 6.16 8.59 8.78
CA LEU A 29 5.84 8.85 7.38
C LEU A 29 4.53 8.21 6.90
N PRO A 30 4.14 6.98 7.28
CA PRO A 30 2.90 6.36 6.84
C PRO A 30 1.67 7.24 7.09
N GLU A 31 1.51 7.72 8.33
CA GLU A 31 0.41 8.60 8.73
C GLU A 31 0.40 9.95 7.98
N LYS A 32 1.59 10.49 7.66
CA LYS A 32 1.75 11.77 6.95
C LYS A 32 1.51 11.64 5.45
N LEU A 33 1.87 10.51 4.85
CA LEU A 33 1.77 10.27 3.42
C LEU A 33 0.39 9.74 3.03
N ALA A 34 -0.30 9.00 3.89
CA ALA A 34 -1.62 8.44 3.59
C ALA A 34 -2.64 9.50 3.09
N PRO A 35 -2.77 10.72 3.67
CA PRO A 35 -3.66 11.75 3.13
C PRO A 35 -3.25 12.27 1.75
N ILE A 36 -1.94 12.33 1.47
CA ILE A 36 -1.39 12.77 0.19
C ILE A 36 -1.67 11.70 -0.88
N LEU A 37 -1.44 10.43 -0.55
CA LEU A 37 -1.74 9.29 -1.41
C LEU A 37 -3.24 9.13 -1.66
N LEU A 38 -4.09 9.44 -0.68
CA LEU A 38 -5.55 9.52 -0.90
C LEU A 38 -5.92 10.57 -1.96
N SER A 39 -5.10 11.60 -2.17
CA SER A 39 -5.34 12.60 -3.21
C SER A 39 -4.72 12.22 -4.56
N ASN A 40 -3.94 11.13 -4.62
CA ASN A 40 -3.29 10.67 -5.84
C ASN A 40 -4.27 9.92 -6.76
N LYS A 41 -4.20 10.23 -8.06
CA LYS A 41 -5.13 9.69 -9.08
C LYS A 41 -4.99 8.19 -9.28
N ASP A 42 -3.78 7.65 -9.28
CA ASP A 42 -3.53 6.22 -9.49
C ASP A 42 -3.98 5.41 -8.28
N VAL A 43 -3.78 5.94 -7.07
CA VAL A 43 -4.30 5.34 -5.83
C VAL A 43 -5.83 5.32 -5.82
N GLN A 44 -6.49 6.43 -6.20
CA GLN A 44 -7.95 6.45 -6.32
C GLN A 44 -8.44 5.48 -7.40
N ALA A 45 -7.80 5.44 -8.57
CA ALA A 45 -8.14 4.51 -9.64
C ALA A 45 -8.01 3.04 -9.19
N THR A 46 -7.00 2.71 -8.38
CA THR A 46 -6.88 1.38 -7.79
C THR A 46 -8.02 1.06 -6.84
N PHE A 47 -8.42 1.98 -5.95
CA PHE A 47 -9.59 1.78 -5.09
C PHE A 47 -10.89 1.61 -5.88
N ASP A 48 -11.07 2.36 -6.97
CA ASP A 48 -12.30 2.36 -7.76
C ASP A 48 -12.58 1.02 -8.44
N LYS A 49 -11.53 0.22 -8.74
CA LYS A 49 -11.67 -1.15 -9.30
C LYS A 49 -12.45 -2.09 -8.38
N PHE A 50 -12.49 -1.83 -7.07
CA PHE A 50 -13.03 -2.74 -6.07
C PHE A 50 -14.45 -2.39 -5.62
N GLY A 51 -15.01 -1.26 -6.05
CA GLY A 51 -16.37 -0.87 -5.69
C GLY A 51 -16.60 -0.89 -4.18
N LEU A 52 -15.86 -0.05 -3.43
CA LEU A 52 -15.77 -0.01 -1.97
C LEU A 52 -17.08 0.40 -1.28
N THR A 53 -18.06 -0.48 -1.36
CA THR A 53 -19.35 -0.35 -0.68
C THR A 53 -19.28 -0.98 0.72
N ASN A 54 -20.35 -0.84 1.50
CA ASN A 54 -20.41 -1.38 2.87
C ASN A 54 -20.24 -2.91 2.96
N THR A 55 -20.38 -3.64 1.85
CA THR A 55 -20.19 -5.10 1.80
C THR A 55 -18.76 -5.49 1.42
N PHE A 56 -17.89 -4.54 1.07
CA PHE A 56 -16.52 -4.82 0.63
C PHE A 56 -15.74 -5.66 1.65
N ALA A 57 -15.83 -5.31 2.94
CA ALA A 57 -15.14 -6.03 4.01
C ALA A 57 -15.53 -7.52 4.08
N ALA A 58 -16.74 -7.88 3.65
CA ALA A 58 -17.21 -9.26 3.60
C ALA A 58 -16.97 -9.95 2.24
N SER A 59 -16.47 -9.23 1.23
CA SER A 59 -16.32 -9.75 -0.14
C SER A 59 -15.11 -10.65 -0.36
N GLY A 60 -14.17 -10.71 0.59
CA GLY A 60 -12.91 -11.45 0.44
C GLY A 60 -11.92 -10.81 -0.54
N GLN A 61 -12.19 -9.60 -1.04
CA GLN A 61 -11.32 -8.91 -2.00
C GLN A 61 -10.22 -8.05 -1.36
N TYR A 62 -10.13 -8.05 -0.02
CA TYR A 62 -9.17 -7.22 0.70
C TYR A 62 -7.72 -7.52 0.30
N ASP A 63 -7.33 -8.79 0.27
CA ASP A 63 -5.95 -9.20 -0.08
C ASP A 63 -5.54 -8.76 -1.49
N ARG A 64 -6.51 -8.80 -2.42
CA ARG A 64 -6.29 -8.33 -3.78
C ARG A 64 -6.15 -6.81 -3.83
N LEU A 65 -7.00 -6.07 -3.11
CA LEU A 65 -6.88 -4.61 -3.00
C LEU A 65 -5.53 -4.23 -2.40
N TYR A 66 -5.14 -4.90 -1.31
CA TYR A 66 -3.88 -4.68 -0.62
C TYR A 66 -2.69 -4.87 -1.59
N THR A 67 -2.67 -5.98 -2.33
CA THR A 67 -1.64 -6.26 -3.34
C THR A 67 -1.58 -5.20 -4.45
N GLU A 68 -2.73 -4.78 -4.99
CA GLU A 68 -2.77 -3.74 -6.04
C GLU A 68 -2.34 -2.36 -5.52
N LEU A 69 -2.64 -2.02 -4.27
CA LEU A 69 -2.17 -0.79 -3.63
C LEU A 69 -0.66 -0.81 -3.43
N THR A 70 -0.09 -1.90 -2.92
CA THR A 70 1.37 -2.05 -2.78
C THR A 70 2.07 -1.85 -4.11
N GLY A 71 1.60 -2.51 -5.18
CA GLY A 71 2.16 -2.34 -6.52
C GLY A 71 2.04 -0.91 -7.04
N THR A 72 0.90 -0.25 -6.80
CA THR A 72 0.69 1.16 -7.19
C THR A 72 1.67 2.08 -6.45
N ILE A 73 1.89 1.87 -5.16
CA ILE A 73 2.81 2.67 -4.34
C ILE A 73 4.27 2.45 -4.79
N VAL A 74 4.67 1.22 -5.11
CA VAL A 74 6.00 0.95 -5.71
C VAL A 74 6.20 1.81 -6.96
N LEU A 75 5.25 1.78 -7.91
CA LEU A 75 5.35 2.54 -9.16
C LEU A 75 5.40 4.06 -8.92
N LEU A 76 4.68 4.56 -7.91
CA LEU A 76 4.73 5.98 -7.52
C LEU A 76 6.08 6.36 -6.94
N ILE A 77 6.65 5.53 -6.06
CA ILE A 77 7.97 5.77 -5.46
C ILE A 77 9.05 5.79 -6.56
N GLU A 78 9.01 4.84 -7.48
CA GLU A 78 9.92 4.78 -8.64
C GLU A 78 9.79 6.00 -9.55
N SER A 79 8.56 6.41 -9.88
CA SER A 79 8.28 7.56 -10.75
C SER A 79 8.69 8.91 -10.14
N ASN A 80 8.81 8.97 -8.80
CA ASN A 80 9.26 10.17 -8.07
C ASN A 80 10.75 10.10 -7.69
N ASN A 81 11.49 9.10 -8.19
CA ASN A 81 12.92 8.91 -7.91
C ASN A 81 13.26 8.85 -6.41
N LEU A 82 12.33 8.36 -5.60
CA LEU A 82 12.59 8.14 -4.18
C LEU A 82 13.54 6.93 -4.03
N PRO A 83 14.56 7.01 -3.15
CA PRO A 83 15.48 5.91 -2.95
C PRO A 83 14.71 4.71 -2.37
N THR A 84 14.58 3.65 -3.16
CA THR A 84 14.09 2.35 -2.69
C THR A 84 15.26 1.49 -2.26
N VAL A 85 15.13 0.78 -1.14
CA VAL A 85 15.97 -0.38 -0.91
C VAL A 85 15.47 -1.41 -1.91
N ARG A 86 16.12 -1.50 -3.07
CA ARG A 86 15.91 -2.68 -3.91
C ARG A 86 16.13 -3.87 -2.97
N LEU A 87 15.19 -4.81 -2.92
CA LEU A 87 15.48 -6.14 -2.40
C LEU A 87 16.55 -6.71 -3.32
N THR A 88 17.80 -6.33 -3.10
CA THR A 88 18.93 -7.05 -3.62
C THR A 88 18.80 -8.42 -2.98
N GLU A 89 18.38 -9.40 -3.78
CA GLU A 89 18.70 -10.78 -3.50
C GLU A 89 20.20 -10.83 -3.19
N GLU A 90 20.54 -10.87 -1.91
CA GLU A 90 21.84 -11.33 -1.48
C GLU A 90 21.91 -12.83 -1.79
N ALA A 91 22.42 -13.14 -2.97
CA ALA A 91 22.99 -14.44 -3.26
C ALA A 91 24.44 -14.27 -3.73
N SER A 92 25.29 -13.95 -2.74
CA SER A 92 26.68 -14.37 -2.52
C SER A 92 27.68 -14.42 -3.70
N PRO A 93 28.86 -13.77 -3.57
CA PRO A 93 30.02 -14.14 -4.38
C PRO A 93 30.50 -15.54 -3.94
N LYS A 94 30.24 -16.56 -4.77
CA LYS A 94 31.00 -17.82 -4.68
C LYS A 94 32.43 -17.52 -5.17
N THR A 95 33.30 -17.24 -4.22
CA THR A 95 34.74 -17.40 -4.38
C THR A 95 35.05 -18.90 -4.44
N LEU A 96 35.43 -19.39 -5.62
CA LEU A 96 36.52 -20.36 -5.78
C LEU A 96 37.14 -20.21 -7.17
#